data_AF-A0A519HNE1-F1
#
_entry.id   AF-A0A519HNE1-F1
#
_cell.length_a   1.000
_cell.length_b   1.000
_cell.length_c   1.000
_cell.angle_alpha   90.00
_cell.angle_beta   90.00
_cell.angle_gamma   90.00
#
_symmetry.space_group_name_H-M   'P 1'
#
loop_
_entity.id
_entity.type
_entity.pdbx_description
1 polymer ?
#
loop_
_entity_poly.entity_id
_entity_poly.type
_entity_poly.pdbx_seq_one_letter_code
_entity_poly.pdbx_strand_id
1 'polypeptide(L)'
;MNATARVRQLTDLTERLTSRLAEESKAFEARRPQDAAATLAETQELANVYRRESAQVKADPTALLAAPYEDRKILIRVTEAFEAVLARHARAVEAARIISEGLVKTIAAEVAGQRGAPSAYGASGQANMGDARAVAYNRTT
;
A
#
# COMPACT_ATOMS: atom_id res chain seq x y z
N MET A 1 9.47 -35.16 -14.25
CA MET A 1 8.45 -34.91 -13.21
C MET A 1 7.12 -35.48 -13.70
N ASN A 2 6.35 -36.20 -12.88
CA ASN A 2 5.05 -36.75 -13.28
C ASN A 2 3.89 -35.79 -12.92
N ALA A 3 2.69 -36.05 -13.45
CA ALA A 3 1.53 -35.16 -13.28
C ALA A 3 1.11 -34.99 -11.81
N THR A 4 1.09 -36.07 -11.02
CA THR A 4 0.82 -36.01 -9.57
C THR A 4 1.80 -35.11 -8.83
N ALA A 5 3.10 -35.29 -9.07
CA ALA A 5 4.13 -34.49 -8.44
C ALA A 5 3.98 -33.01 -8.82
N ARG A 6 3.62 -32.72 -10.07
CA ARG A 6 3.37 -31.36 -10.56
C ARG A 6 2.17 -30.71 -9.87
N VAL A 7 1.05 -31.43 -9.75
CA VAL A 7 -0.13 -30.95 -9.01
C VAL A 7 0.24 -30.64 -7.56
N ARG A 8 0.93 -31.55 -6.87
CA ARG A 8 1.35 -31.35 -5.47
C ARG A 8 2.33 -30.19 -5.29
N GLN A 9 3.28 -30.03 -6.21
CA GLN A 9 4.19 -28.89 -6.17
C GLN A 9 3.43 -27.57 -6.31
N LEU A 10 2.47 -27.51 -7.25
CA LEU A 10 1.67 -26.30 -7.44
C LEU A 10 0.74 -26.04 -6.24
N THR A 11 0.22 -27.08 -5.61
CA THR A 11 -0.53 -26.98 -4.35
C THR A 11 0.32 -26.36 -3.24
N ASP A 12 1.50 -26.93 -2.95
CA ASP A 12 2.41 -26.42 -1.90
C ASP A 12 2.81 -24.96 -2.17
N LEU A 13 3.14 -24.65 -3.42
CA LEU A 13 3.50 -23.29 -3.83
C LEU A 13 2.36 -22.30 -3.57
N THR A 14 1.13 -22.66 -3.92
CA THR A 14 -0.06 -21.83 -3.69
C THR A 14 -0.37 -21.67 -2.21
N GLU A 15 -0.26 -22.73 -1.39
CA GLU A 15 -0.47 -22.66 0.06
C GLU A 15 0.55 -21.75 0.74
N ARG A 16 1.83 -21.88 0.38
CA ARG A 16 2.91 -21.03 0.91
C ARG A 16 2.69 -19.56 0.56
N LEU A 17 2.32 -19.27 -0.69
CA LEU A 17 2.03 -17.90 -1.12
C LEU A 17 0.78 -17.36 -0.39
N THR A 18 -0.24 -18.18 -0.20
CA THR A 18 -1.44 -17.83 0.57
C THR A 18 -1.10 -17.45 2.01
N SER A 19 -0.27 -18.25 2.70
CA SER A 19 0.15 -17.96 4.08
C SER A 19 0.85 -16.61 4.17
N ARG A 20 1.77 -16.32 3.24
CA ARG A 20 2.53 -15.06 3.23
C ARG A 20 1.66 -13.85 2.97
N LEU A 21 0.79 -13.91 1.97
CA LEU A 21 -0.15 -12.81 1.72
C LEU A 21 -1.11 -12.59 2.89
N ALA A 22 -1.50 -13.65 3.61
CA ALA A 22 -2.33 -13.53 4.80
C ALA A 22 -1.59 -12.86 5.97
N GLU A 23 -0.31 -13.17 6.18
CA GLU A 23 0.54 -12.54 7.19
C GLU A 23 0.78 -11.05 6.88
N GLU A 24 1.11 -10.73 5.62
CA GLU A 24 1.30 -9.35 5.17
C GLU A 24 0.01 -8.54 5.28
N SER A 25 -1.14 -9.13 4.92
CA SER A 25 -2.45 -8.49 5.10
C SER A 25 -2.70 -8.13 6.57
N LYS A 26 -2.38 -9.03 7.50
CA LYS A 26 -2.51 -8.77 8.94
C LYS A 26 -1.59 -7.62 9.38
N ALA A 27 -0.37 -7.55 8.88
CA ALA A 27 0.57 -6.48 9.20
C ALA A 27 0.09 -5.11 8.68
N PHE A 28 -0.41 -5.05 7.44
CA PHE A 28 -1.02 -3.83 6.89
C PHE A 28 -2.27 -3.39 7.66
N GLU A 29 -3.17 -4.33 7.98
CA GLU A 29 -4.38 -4.06 8.76
C GLU A 29 -4.04 -3.61 10.20
N ALA A 30 -2.99 -4.16 10.80
CA ALA A 30 -2.49 -3.77 12.12
C ALA A 30 -1.70 -2.45 12.13
N ARG A 31 -1.65 -1.73 11.00
CA ARG A 31 -0.86 -0.48 10.83
C ARG A 31 0.63 -0.66 11.14
N ARG A 32 1.17 -1.83 10.81
CA ARG A 32 2.59 -2.18 10.96
C ARG A 32 3.22 -2.51 9.60
N PRO A 33 3.21 -1.57 8.62
CA PRO A 33 3.71 -1.82 7.28
C PRO A 33 5.19 -2.21 7.22
N GLN A 34 5.99 -1.84 8.23
CA GLN A 34 7.38 -2.23 8.38
C GLN A 34 7.57 -3.75 8.55
N ASP A 35 6.62 -4.44 9.17
CA ASP A 35 6.72 -5.89 9.37
C ASP A 35 6.38 -6.64 8.08
N ALA A 36 5.46 -6.09 7.27
CA ALA A 36 5.23 -6.57 5.92
C ALA A 36 6.46 -6.33 5.03
N ALA A 37 7.11 -5.16 5.16
CA ALA A 37 8.29 -4.80 4.35
C ALA A 37 9.44 -5.81 4.48
N ALA A 38 9.60 -6.45 5.65
CA ALA A 38 10.61 -7.48 5.86
C ALA A 38 10.37 -8.76 5.04
N THR A 39 9.13 -9.05 4.66
CA THR A 39 8.76 -10.29 3.93
C THR A 39 8.52 -10.08 2.44
N LEU A 40 8.38 -8.82 1.98
CA LEU A 40 8.03 -8.49 0.59
C LEU A 40 8.96 -9.12 -0.46
N ALA A 41 10.28 -9.15 -0.19
CA ALA A 41 11.24 -9.70 -1.14
C ALA A 41 11.05 -11.22 -1.34
N GLU A 42 10.80 -11.96 -0.26
CA GLU A 42 10.53 -13.40 -0.32
C GLU A 42 9.18 -13.67 -0.99
N THR A 43 8.15 -12.88 -0.67
CA THR A 43 6.84 -12.96 -1.30
C THR A 43 6.91 -12.69 -2.81
N GLN A 44 7.72 -11.72 -3.24
CA GLN A 44 7.92 -11.41 -4.65
C GLN A 44 8.60 -12.55 -5.40
N GLU A 45 9.62 -13.18 -4.83
CA GLU A 45 10.25 -14.35 -5.47
C GLU A 45 9.27 -15.52 -5.58
N LEU A 46 8.52 -15.80 -4.51
CA LEU A 46 7.51 -16.86 -4.51
C LEU A 46 6.39 -16.61 -5.54
N ALA A 47 5.94 -15.36 -5.65
CA ALA A 47 4.97 -14.94 -6.67
C ALA A 47 5.52 -15.09 -8.09
N ASN A 48 6.81 -14.79 -8.29
CA ASN A 48 7.46 -14.99 -9.59
C ASN A 48 7.53 -16.46 -9.97
N VAL A 49 7.89 -17.35 -9.03
CA VAL A 49 7.86 -18.80 -9.23
C VAL A 49 6.45 -19.26 -9.59
N TYR A 50 5.44 -18.87 -8.79
CA TYR A 50 4.04 -19.22 -9.03
C TYR A 50 3.54 -18.77 -10.40
N ARG A 51 3.88 -17.54 -10.83
CA ARG A 51 3.49 -17.01 -12.13
C ARG A 51 4.11 -17.82 -13.28
N ARG A 52 5.37 -18.23 -13.16
CA ARG A 52 6.04 -19.07 -14.16
C ARG A 52 5.39 -20.45 -14.25
N GLU A 53 5.20 -21.11 -13.11
CA GLU A 53 4.59 -22.45 -13.07
C GLU A 53 3.14 -22.44 -13.58
N SER A 54 2.34 -21.45 -13.18
CA SER A 54 0.97 -21.28 -13.66
C SER A 54 0.92 -21.01 -15.17
N ALA A 55 1.86 -20.23 -15.71
CA ALA A 55 1.94 -19.98 -17.15
C ALA A 55 2.29 -21.25 -17.93
N GLN A 56 3.19 -22.09 -17.41
CA GLN A 56 3.52 -23.38 -18.01
C GLN A 56 2.31 -24.32 -18.03
N VAL A 57 1.57 -24.41 -16.92
CA VAL A 57 0.34 -25.22 -16.83
C VAL A 57 -0.74 -24.69 -17.77
N LYS A 58 -0.87 -23.37 -17.91
CA LYS A 58 -1.81 -22.76 -18.86
C LYS A 58 -1.44 -23.07 -20.30
N ALA A 59 -0.15 -23.11 -20.62
CA ALA A 59 0.36 -23.45 -21.95
C ALA A 59 0.18 -24.95 -22.28
N ASP A 60 0.31 -25.82 -21.28
CA ASP A 60 0.06 -27.25 -21.41
C ASP A 60 -0.85 -27.79 -20.27
N PRO A 61 -2.18 -27.70 -20.44
CA PRO A 61 -3.12 -28.25 -19.46
C PRO A 61 -3.03 -29.78 -19.34
N THR A 62 -2.51 -30.46 -20.37
CA THR A 62 -2.42 -31.93 -20.39
C THR A 62 -1.41 -32.45 -19.36
N ALA A 63 -0.44 -31.61 -18.98
CA ALA A 63 0.53 -31.88 -17.92
C ALA A 63 -0.10 -32.22 -16.56
N LEU A 64 -1.37 -31.83 -16.32
CA LEU A 64 -2.09 -32.12 -15.08
C LEU A 64 -3.15 -33.23 -15.23
N LEU A 65 -3.54 -33.60 -16.46
CA LEU A 65 -4.66 -34.52 -16.70
C LEU A 65 -4.41 -35.93 -16.16
N ALA A 66 -3.16 -36.39 -16.19
CA ALA A 66 -2.75 -37.70 -15.70
C ALA A 66 -2.67 -37.79 -14.16
N ALA A 67 -2.82 -36.67 -13.43
CA ALA A 67 -2.87 -36.70 -11.97
C ALA A 67 -4.24 -37.26 -11.49
N PRO A 68 -4.31 -37.93 -10.33
CA PRO A 68 -5.57 -38.35 -9.73
C PRO A 68 -6.58 -37.20 -9.57
N TYR A 69 -7.87 -37.52 -9.71
CA TYR A 69 -8.94 -36.52 -9.57
C TYR A 69 -8.92 -35.81 -8.22
N GLU A 70 -8.64 -36.54 -7.13
CA GLU A 70 -8.57 -35.94 -5.78
C GLU A 70 -7.41 -34.94 -5.65
N ASP A 71 -6.24 -35.23 -6.22
CA ASP A 71 -5.12 -34.26 -6.23
C ASP A 71 -5.51 -32.98 -6.98
N ARG A 72 -6.18 -33.11 -8.14
CA ARG A 72 -6.65 -31.94 -8.91
C ARG A 72 -7.72 -31.13 -8.15
N LYS A 73 -8.62 -31.80 -7.43
CA LYS A 73 -9.62 -31.14 -6.57
C LYS A 73 -8.97 -30.33 -5.45
N ILE A 74 -7.92 -30.88 -4.82
CA ILE A 74 -7.16 -30.16 -3.78
C ILE A 74 -6.56 -28.89 -4.37
N LEU A 75 -5.92 -28.99 -5.54
CA LEU A 75 -5.35 -27.83 -6.23
C LEU A 75 -6.41 -26.75 -6.54
N ILE A 76 -7.60 -27.14 -7.02
CA ILE A 76 -8.71 -26.20 -7.26
C ILE A 76 -9.09 -25.48 -5.96
N ARG A 77 -9.36 -26.22 -4.89
CA ARG A 77 -9.76 -25.66 -3.59
C ARG A 77 -8.71 -24.69 -3.02
N VAL A 78 -7.44 -25.04 -3.13
CA VAL A 78 -6.33 -24.21 -2.65
C VAL A 78 -6.21 -22.93 -3.50
N THR A 79 -6.47 -23.02 -4.80
CA THR A 79 -6.46 -21.84 -5.70
C THR A 79 -7.62 -20.89 -5.38
N GLU A 80 -8.82 -21.41 -5.12
CA GLU A 80 -9.97 -20.60 -4.68
C GLU A 80 -9.70 -19.87 -3.36
N ALA A 81 -9.08 -20.56 -2.39
CA ALA A 81 -8.68 -19.95 -1.12
C ALA A 81 -7.61 -18.86 -1.32
N PHE A 82 -6.65 -19.11 -2.21
CA PHE A 82 -5.62 -18.14 -2.58
C PHE A 82 -6.21 -16.87 -3.19
N GLU A 83 -7.19 -16.98 -4.11
CA GLU A 83 -7.85 -15.83 -4.72
C GLU A 83 -8.54 -14.93 -3.69
N ALA A 84 -9.22 -15.53 -2.70
CA ALA A 84 -9.86 -14.78 -1.62
C ALA A 84 -8.84 -14.01 -0.76
N VAL A 85 -7.69 -14.63 -0.45
CA VAL A 85 -6.60 -13.98 0.31
C VAL A 85 -5.93 -12.89 -0.52
N LEU A 86 -5.70 -13.12 -1.82
CA LEU A 86 -5.13 -12.12 -2.73
C LEU A 86 -6.01 -10.87 -2.81
N ALA A 87 -7.33 -11.04 -2.90
CA ALA A 87 -8.28 -9.93 -2.91
C ALA A 87 -8.30 -9.16 -1.58
N ARG A 88 -8.09 -9.83 -0.44
CA ARG A 88 -7.91 -9.17 0.87
C ARG A 88 -6.61 -8.39 0.92
N HIS A 89 -5.50 -9.00 0.49
CA HIS A 89 -4.19 -8.38 0.47
C HIS A 89 -4.17 -7.10 -0.36
N ALA A 90 -4.75 -7.13 -1.56
CA ALA A 90 -4.86 -5.95 -2.42
C ALA A 90 -5.58 -4.77 -1.72
N ARG A 91 -6.68 -5.06 -0.99
CA ARG A 91 -7.40 -4.05 -0.21
C ARG A 91 -6.58 -3.50 0.95
N ALA A 92 -5.84 -4.36 1.65
CA ALA A 92 -4.99 -3.95 2.77
C ALA A 92 -3.84 -3.04 2.31
N VAL A 93 -3.21 -3.36 1.19
CA VAL A 93 -2.17 -2.53 0.55
C VAL A 93 -2.72 -1.16 0.14
N GLU A 94 -3.88 -1.12 -0.53
CA GLU A 94 -4.47 0.15 -0.94
C GLU A 94 -4.87 1.03 0.26
N ALA A 95 -5.42 0.43 1.31
CA ALA A 95 -5.72 1.15 2.56
C ALA A 95 -4.45 1.76 3.19
N ALA A 96 -3.35 1.00 3.25
CA ALA A 96 -2.07 1.49 3.74
C ALA A 96 -1.51 2.64 2.88
N ARG A 97 -1.70 2.58 1.56
CA ARG A 97 -1.32 3.63 0.60
C ARG A 97 -2.09 4.93 0.85
N ILE A 98 -3.43 4.85 0.95
CA ILE A 98 -4.30 6.00 1.21
C ILE A 98 -3.95 6.68 2.54
N ILE A 99 -3.74 5.90 3.61
CA ILE A 99 -3.37 6.43 4.92
C ILE A 99 -2.03 7.17 4.84
N SER A 100 -1.04 6.60 4.15
CA SER A 100 0.28 7.22 3.99
C SER A 100 0.20 8.55 3.24
N GLU A 101 -0.54 8.61 2.13
CA GLU A 101 -0.76 9.85 1.37
C GLU A 101 -1.52 10.91 2.19
N GLY A 102 -2.51 10.50 2.98
CA GLY A 102 -3.26 11.38 3.87
C GLY A 102 -2.36 12.02 4.92
N LEU A 103 -1.54 11.23 5.61
CA LEU A 103 -0.58 11.73 6.59
C LEU A 103 0.42 12.73 5.98
N VAL A 104 0.95 12.43 4.80
CA VAL A 104 1.84 13.36 4.09
C VAL A 104 1.13 14.68 3.74
N LYS A 105 -0.12 14.61 3.24
CA LYS A 105 -0.92 15.82 2.95
C LYS A 105 -1.20 16.63 4.22
N THR A 106 -1.51 15.97 5.32
CA THR A 106 -1.74 16.64 6.62
C THR A 106 -0.47 17.30 7.13
N ILE A 107 0.67 16.62 7.10
CA ILE A 107 1.97 17.19 7.48
C ILE A 107 2.32 18.37 6.56
N ALA A 108 2.14 18.23 5.24
CA ALA A 108 2.41 19.30 4.29
C ALA A 108 1.52 20.54 4.53
N ALA A 109 0.23 20.32 4.82
CA ALA A 109 -0.70 21.39 5.17
C ALA A 109 -0.34 22.06 6.51
N GLU A 110 0.09 21.29 7.51
CA GLU A 110 0.53 21.81 8.80
C GLU A 110 1.81 22.64 8.68
N VAL A 111 2.81 22.16 7.92
CA VAL A 111 4.05 22.89 7.64
C VAL A 111 3.78 24.17 6.84
N ALA A 112 2.87 24.12 5.86
CA ALA A 112 2.45 25.31 5.12
C ALA A 112 1.73 26.32 6.02
N GLY A 113 0.87 25.85 6.93
CA GLY A 113 0.21 26.69 7.94
C GLY A 113 1.18 27.32 8.94
N GLN A 114 2.21 26.58 9.38
CA GLN A 114 3.26 27.10 10.28
C GLN A 114 4.15 28.16 9.60
N ARG A 115 4.41 28.04 8.30
CA ARG A 115 5.14 29.07 7.51
C ARG A 115 4.27 30.28 7.16
N GLY A 116 2.94 30.14 7.24
CA GLY A 116 1.97 31.18 6.91
C GLY A 116 1.65 32.17 8.03
N ALA A 117 2.24 32.05 9.22
CA ALA A 117 2.13 33.05 10.27
C ALA A 117 3.29 34.07 10.16
N PRO A 118 3.09 35.27 9.58
CA PRO A 118 4.07 36.33 9.75
C PRO A 118 4.16 36.64 11.24
N SER A 119 5.39 36.60 11.75
CA SER A 119 5.76 37.06 13.09
C SER A 119 5.33 38.52 13.27
N ALA A 120 4.10 38.71 13.76
CA ALA A 120 3.66 39.97 14.32
C ALA A 120 3.89 39.87 15.84
N TYR A 121 4.70 40.79 16.38
CA TYR A 121 5.22 40.89 17.76
C TYR A 121 6.45 40.00 18.06
N GLY A 122 7.69 40.50 18.17
CA GLY A 122 8.26 41.85 18.05
C GLY A 122 9.76 41.85 18.40
N ALA A 123 10.54 42.79 17.84
CA ALA A 123 11.85 43.22 18.35
C ALA A 123 12.30 44.56 17.73
N SER A 124 11.41 45.54 17.62
CA SER A 124 11.77 46.96 17.50
C SER A 124 10.57 47.79 17.92
N GLY A 125 10.54 48.15 19.19
CA GLY A 125 9.62 49.17 19.67
C GLY A 125 9.93 50.49 18.98
N GLN A 126 9.01 50.95 18.13
CA GLN A 126 8.87 52.35 17.75
C GLN A 126 7.43 52.60 17.34
N ALA A 127 6.62 52.93 18.35
CA ALA A 127 5.41 53.70 18.12
C ALA A 127 5.84 55.15 17.85
N ASN A 128 5.91 55.57 16.58
CA ASN A 128 5.92 56.99 16.27
C ASN A 128 4.48 57.51 16.32
N MET A 129 4.10 57.84 17.54
CA MET A 129 2.98 58.71 17.87
C MET A 129 3.38 60.14 17.47
N GLY A 130 2.64 60.72 16.53
CA GLY A 130 2.50 62.17 16.33
C GLY A 130 3.69 62.91 15.72
N ASP A 131 3.54 63.36 14.48
CA ASP A 131 3.74 64.78 14.25
C ASP A 131 2.75 65.32 13.21
N ALA A 132 2.12 66.42 13.60
CA ALA A 132 1.02 67.07 12.93
C ALA A 132 1.53 67.89 11.75
N ARG A 133 0.95 67.71 10.55
CA ARG A 133 1.04 68.70 9.46
C ARG A 133 -0.21 68.66 8.58
N ALA A 134 -1.15 69.51 8.97
CA ALA A 134 -2.06 70.32 8.16
C ALA A 134 -2.69 69.70 6.89
N VAL A 135 -3.95 69.28 7.04
CA VAL A 135 -4.90 69.18 5.94
C VAL A 135 -5.34 70.59 5.57
N ALA A 136 -4.88 71.11 4.43
CA ALA A 136 -5.41 72.36 3.87
C ALA A 136 -6.82 72.11 3.31
N TYR A 137 -7.83 72.40 4.12
CA TYR A 137 -9.22 72.51 3.71
C TYR A 137 -9.41 73.85 2.97
N ASN A 138 -9.41 73.83 1.64
CA ASN A 138 -9.83 74.98 0.84
C ASN A 138 -11.34 74.92 0.61
N ARG A 139 -12.09 75.85 1.23
CA ARG A 139 -13.48 76.13 0.85
C ARG A 139 -13.80 77.61 1.02
N THR A 140 -14.65 78.07 0.10
CA THR A 140 -15.35 79.36 -0.03
C THR A 140 -14.53 80.42 -0.78
N THR A 141 -15.03 81.09 -1.81
CA THR A 141 -16.41 81.39 -2.28
C THR A 141 -16.50 81.38 -3.80
#